data_AF-A0A920HFT9-F1
#
_entry.id   AF-A0A920HFT9-F1
#
_cell.length_a   1.000
_cell.length_b   1.000
_cell.length_c   1.000
_cell.angle_alpha   90.00
_cell.angle_beta   90.00
_cell.angle_gamma   90.00
#
_symmetry.space_group_name_H-M   'P 1'
#
loop_
_entity.id
_entity.type
_entity.pdbx_description
1 polymer ?
#
loop_
_entity_poly.entity_id
_entity_poly.type
_entity_poly.pdbx_seq_one_letter_code
_entity_poly.pdbx_strand_id
1 'polypeptide(L)' 'MTLEPCAQEGRGPACADLLLQSGVFRVVYAVDDPDLRVNGQGRDKLVAGGVSAQYGLCEEEAAAGLLGF' A
#
# COMPACT_ATOMS: atom_id res chain seq x y z
N MET A 1 -5.06 -5.92 -2.70
CA MET A 1 -4.52 -5.10 -3.82
C MET A 1 -3.13 -5.61 -4.16
N THR A 2 -2.56 -5.28 -5.30
CA THR A 2 -1.28 -5.91 -5.73
C THR A 2 -0.04 -5.13 -5.28
N LEU A 3 -0.10 -3.81 -5.17
CA LEU A 3 1.00 -2.96 -4.67
C LEU A 3 0.59 -2.25 -3.38
N GLU A 4 1.56 -1.81 -2.59
CA GLU A 4 1.37 -0.94 -1.44
C GLU A 4 0.52 0.31 -1.81
N PRO A 5 -0.49 0.68 -0.99
CA PRO A 5 -1.19 1.94 -1.16
C PRO A 5 -0.24 3.15 -1.02
N CYS A 6 -0.27 4.11 -1.94
CA CYS A 6 0.55 5.31 -1.79
C CYS A 6 0.17 6.12 -0.53
N ALA A 7 1.19 6.73 0.10
CA ALA A 7 1.05 7.55 1.30
C ALA A 7 1.05 9.05 1.02
N GLN A 8 1.62 9.44 -0.12
CA GLN A 8 1.86 10.83 -0.50
C GLN A 8 0.71 11.34 -1.37
N GLU A 9 0.38 12.61 -1.19
CA GLU A 9 -0.47 13.32 -2.14
C GLU A 9 0.32 13.64 -3.40
N GLY A 10 -0.25 13.30 -4.55
CA GLY A 10 0.33 13.60 -5.85
C GLY A 10 -0.60 14.48 -6.66
N ARG A 11 -1.17 13.92 -7.73
CA ARG A 11 -2.25 14.58 -8.50
C ARG A 11 -3.62 14.50 -7.84
N GLY A 12 -3.74 13.72 -6.77
CA GLY A 12 -4.95 13.52 -6.00
C GLY A 12 -4.61 13.05 -4.58
N PRO A 13 -5.64 12.77 -3.75
CA PRO A 13 -5.45 12.31 -2.39
C PRO A 13 -4.71 10.96 -2.36
N ALA A 14 -3.95 10.72 -1.30
CA ALA A 14 -3.24 9.46 -1.13
C ALA A 14 -4.21 8.29 -1.00
N CYS A 15 -3.90 7.15 -1.62
CA CYS A 15 -4.71 5.94 -1.52
C CYS A 15 -4.90 5.50 -0.06
N ALA A 16 -3.86 5.62 0.77
CA ALA A 16 -3.96 5.33 2.20
C ALA A 16 -5.00 6.20 2.92
N ASP A 17 -5.13 7.49 2.57
CA ASP A 17 -6.15 8.38 3.16
C ASP A 17 -7.56 7.98 2.74
N LEU A 18 -7.73 7.66 1.45
CA LEU A 18 -9.03 7.20 0.94
C LEU A 18 -9.47 5.89 1.60
N LEU A 19 -8.52 4.97 1.84
CA LEU A 19 -8.80 3.72 2.55
C LEU A 19 -9.20 3.99 4.00
N LEU A 20 -8.50 4.87 4.72
CA LEU A 20 -8.89 5.28 6.07
C LEU A 20 -10.31 5.88 6.10
N GLN A 21 -10.60 6.79 5.17
CA GLN A 21 -11.92 7.42 5.05
C GLN A 21 -13.03 6.43 4.69
N SER A 22 -12.71 5.36 3.95
CA SER A 22 -13.69 4.33 3.59
C SER A 22 -14.14 3.47 4.77
N GLY A 23 -13.42 3.50 5.90
CA GLY A 23 -13.76 2.72 7.10
C GLY A 23 -13.46 1.22 6.98
N VAL A 24 -12.57 0.82 6.07
CA VAL A 24 -12.11 -0.59 6.00
C VAL A 24 -11.33 -0.96 7.25
N PHE A 25 -11.54 -2.18 7.75
CA PHE A 25 -10.81 -2.66 8.94
C PHE A 25 -9.46 -3.32 8.58
N ARG A 26 -9.32 -3.84 7.35
CA ARG A 26 -8.17 -4.62 6.91
C ARG A 26 -7.83 -4.35 5.46
N VAL A 27 -6.54 -4.19 5.20
CA VAL A 27 -5.95 -4.08 3.87
C VAL A 27 -4.91 -5.20 3.72
N VAL A 28 -5.03 -5.98 2.65
CA VAL A 28 -4.02 -6.95 2.24
C VAL A 28 -3.47 -6.52 0.89
N TYR A 29 -2.15 -6.45 0.77
CA TYR A 29 -1.46 -6.16 -0.47
C TYR A 29 -0.35 -7.18 -0.76
N ALA A 30 0.18 -7.26 -1.98
CA ALA A 30 1.13 -8.31 -2.33
C ALA A 30 2.58 -7.89 -2.08
N VAL A 31 3.01 -6.76 -2.65
CA VAL A 31 4.39 -6.25 -2.55
C VAL A 31 4.42 -4.83 -1.97
N ASP A 32 5.44 -4.52 -1.17
CA ASP A 32 5.75 -3.15 -0.74
C ASP A 32 6.15 -2.27 -1.95
N ASP A 33 6.08 -0.95 -1.82
CA ASP A 33 6.51 -0.04 -2.90
C ASP A 33 8.02 -0.22 -3.18
N PRO A 34 8.45 -0.50 -4.44
CA PRO A 34 9.86 -0.70 -4.75
C PRO A 34 10.72 0.56 -4.57
N ASP A 35 10.11 1.76 -4.56
CA ASP A 35 10.85 3.00 -4.29
C ASP A 35 11.17 3.12 -2.80
N LEU A 36 12.44 2.93 -2.47
CA LEU A 36 12.98 3.01 -1.10
C LEU A 36 12.67 4.33 -0.37
N ARG A 37 12.35 5.40 -1.09
CA ARG A 37 11.98 6.69 -0.48
C ARG A 37 10.60 6.67 0.14
N VAL A 38 9.73 5.75 -0.29
CA VAL A 38 8.31 5.68 0.09
C VAL A 38 7.86 4.30 0.56
N ASN A 39 8.68 3.27 0.37
CA ASN A 39 8.46 1.91 0.86
C ASN A 39 7.98 1.89 2.31
N GLY A 40 6.84 1.25 2.55
CA GLY A 40 6.24 1.05 3.86
C GLY A 40 5.47 2.25 4.41
N GLN A 41 5.58 3.45 3.83
CA GLN A 41 4.89 4.63 4.36
C GLN A 41 3.36 4.50 4.29
N GLY A 42 2.84 3.82 3.27
CA GLY A 42 1.41 3.62 3.10
C GLY A 42 0.86 2.65 4.14
N ARG A 43 1.58 1.54 4.35
CA ARG A 43 1.30 0.59 5.43
C ARG A 43 1.32 1.27 6.79
N ASP A 44 2.37 2.02 7.08
CA ASP A 44 2.55 2.65 8.40
C ASP A 44 1.45 3.66 8.68
N LYS A 45 1.03 4.42 7.67
CA LYS A 45 -0.11 5.35 7.75
C LYS A 45 -1.42 4.63 8.04
N LEU A 46 -1.68 3.50 7.38
CA LEU A 46 -2.87 2.67 7.63
C LEU A 46 -2.89 2.11 9.06
N VAL A 47 -1.75 1.56 9.52
CA VAL A 47 -1.60 1.01 10.86
C VAL A 47 -1.80 2.09 11.93
N ALA A 48 -1.22 3.28 11.73
CA ALA A 48 -1.42 4.42 12.62
C ALA A 48 -2.88 4.89 12.67
N GLY A 49 -3.62 4.75 11.57
CA GLY A 49 -5.05 5.04 11.49
C GLY A 49 -5.97 3.90 11.98
N GLY A 50 -5.42 2.83 12.55
CA GLY A 50 -6.18 1.72 13.13
C GLY A 50 -6.61 0.64 12.13
N VAL A 51 -6.10 0.66 10.90
CA VAL A 51 -6.37 -0.36 9.88
C VAL A 51 -5.30 -1.45 9.93
N SER A 52 -5.71 -2.71 9.96
CA SER A 52 -4.77 -3.83 9.89
C SER A 52 -4.22 -3.96 8.46
N ALA A 53 -2.91 -3.74 8.29
CA ALA A 53 -2.24 -3.86 7.00
C ALA A 53 -1.27 -5.06 7.00
N GLN A 54 -1.41 -5.94 6.01
CA GLN A 54 -0.56 -7.13 5.83
C GLN A 54 -0.12 -7.25 4.37
N TYR A 55 1.11 -7.73 4.16
CA TYR A 55 1.70 -7.92 2.83
C TYR A 55 2.21 -9.35 2.61
N GLY A 56 2.59 -9.66 1.37
CA GLY A 56 3.21 -10.94 0.99
C GLY A 56 2.26 -11.98 0.37
N LEU A 57 0.97 -11.65 0.21
CA LEU A 57 0.04 -12.56 -0.47
C LEU A 57 0.19 -12.46 -1.99
N CYS A 58 0.57 -13.55 -2.65
CA CYS A 58 0.89 -13.59 -4.09
C CYS A 58 2.03 -12.62 -4.46
N GLU A 59 3.06 -12.55 -3.62
CA GLU A 59 4.19 -11.63 -3.79
C GLU A 59 4.94 -11.89 -5.11
N GLU A 60 5.20 -13.16 -5.44
CA GLU A 60 5.93 -13.54 -6.65
C GLU A 60 5.20 -13.09 -7.92
N GLU A 61 3.88 -13.34 -8.01
CA GLU A 61 3.07 -12.94 -9.16
C GLU A 61 2.95 -11.42 -9.28
N ALA A 62 2.83 -10.72 -8.16
CA ALA A 62 2.76 -9.27 -8.14
C ALA A 62 4.11 -8.63 -8.53
N ALA A 63 5.23 -9.17 -8.01
CA ALA A 63 6.57 -8.70 -8.33
C ALA A 63 6.90 -8.88 -9.82
N ALA A 64 6.43 -9.96 -10.46
CA ALA A 64 6.58 -10.15 -11.90
C ALA A 64 5.95 -9.01 -12.73
N GLY A 65 4.86 -8.41 -12.23
CA GLY A 65 4.22 -7.24 -12.85
C GLY A 65 5.03 -5.94 -12.76
N LEU A 66 6.05 -5.88 -11.89
CA LEU A 66 6.89 -4.70 -11.65
C LEU A 66 8.25 -4.76 -12.36
N LEU A 67 8.54 -5.77 -13.17
CA LEU A 67 9.84 -5.95 -13.84
C LEU A 67 10.25 -4.82 -14.79
N GLY A 68 9.35 -3.89 -15.11
CA GLY A 68 9.63 -2.69 -15.92
C GLY A 68 9.66 -1.37 -15.12
N PHE A 69 9.56 -1.44 -13.80
CA PHE A 69 9.68 -0.31 -12.87
C PHE A 69 11.14 -0.09 -12.48
#